data_AF-A0A091U0G7-F1
#
_entry.id   AF-A0A091U0G7-F1
#
_cell.length_a   1.000
_cell.length_b   1.000
_cell.length_c   1.000
_cell.angle_alpha   90.00
_cell.angle_beta   90.00
_cell.angle_gamma   90.00
#
_symmetry.space_group_name_H-M   'P 1'
#
loop_
_entity.id
_entity.type
_entity.pdbx_description
1 polymer ?
#
loop_
_entity_poly.entity_id
_entity_poly.type
_entity_poly.pdbx_seq_one_letter_code
_entity_poly.pdbx_strand_id
1 'polypeptide(L)'
;RFLHDYASSYSQAPLPVLLGSTKTFLSMVSTCCISPAPTVCFLKEKLERKTISLLTLISNRVCSLFTVYGKDKVTFSYLASLAQKMPAASFEELFPLAEDAAEAFSQCCDSVDEDCMQKKLSEHTAKACGALSARDGRVADCCKGKNLMQNYFCILALPPAPAPKLPEPQKPTNEQLCGEEGAHQVVYLFELARRHTSVPDAFLGKLYDASEKVRGECCSAKDASACLDNKLEQMGGELPRFLEKANQLCGQYNKLDFLDFKKR
;
A
#
# COMPACT_ATOMS: atom_id res chain seq x y z
N ARG A 1 28.49 -8.90 -12.49
CA ARG A 1 28.34 -7.94 -11.36
C ARG A 1 27.00 -7.22 -11.41
N PHE A 2 26.75 -6.30 -12.34
CA PHE A 2 25.47 -5.56 -12.41
C PHE A 2 24.21 -6.44 -12.27
N LEU A 3 24.09 -7.49 -13.07
CA LEU A 3 22.92 -8.38 -13.04
C LEU A 3 22.69 -9.03 -11.66
N HIS A 4 23.77 -9.47 -11.01
CA HIS A 4 23.71 -10.08 -9.67
C HIS A 4 23.23 -9.06 -8.64
N ASP A 5 23.86 -7.89 -8.59
CA ASP A 5 23.55 -6.86 -7.59
C ASP A 5 22.12 -6.31 -7.80
N TYR A 6 21.70 -6.14 -9.06
CA TYR A 6 20.37 -5.67 -9.42
C TYR A 6 19.30 -6.71 -9.08
N ALA A 7 19.48 -7.97 -9.48
CA ALA A 7 18.53 -9.03 -9.16
C ALA A 7 18.44 -9.28 -7.64
N SER A 8 19.55 -9.13 -6.91
CA SER A 8 19.54 -9.22 -5.45
C SER A 8 18.75 -8.07 -4.79
N SER A 9 18.90 -6.85 -5.30
CA SER A 9 18.22 -5.66 -4.76
C SER A 9 16.72 -5.63 -5.08
N TYR A 10 16.32 -6.22 -6.21
CA TYR A 10 14.94 -6.27 -6.69
C TYR A 10 14.40 -7.72 -6.75
N SER A 11 14.80 -8.55 -5.80
CA SER A 11 14.58 -10.01 -5.82
C SER A 11 13.13 -10.46 -5.80
N GLN A 12 12.19 -9.57 -5.48
CA GLN A 12 10.76 -9.85 -5.45
C GLN A 12 10.03 -9.32 -6.69
N ALA A 13 10.70 -8.60 -7.60
CA ALA A 13 10.09 -8.27 -8.87
C ALA A 13 9.92 -9.54 -9.73
N PRO A 14 8.80 -9.68 -10.47
CA PRO A 14 8.61 -10.81 -11.38
C PRO A 14 9.79 -10.94 -12.36
N LEU A 15 10.21 -12.17 -12.63
CA LEU A 15 11.36 -12.45 -13.48
C LEU A 15 11.30 -11.72 -14.84
N PRO A 16 10.16 -11.70 -15.56
CA PRO A 16 10.09 -10.98 -16.83
C PRO A 16 10.32 -9.46 -16.69
N VAL A 17 9.84 -8.85 -15.60
CA VAL A 17 10.08 -7.43 -15.31
C VAL A 17 11.56 -7.16 -15.06
N LEU A 18 12.24 -8.03 -14.30
CA LEU A 18 13.68 -7.94 -14.06
C LEU A 18 14.50 -8.09 -15.35
N LEU A 19 14.15 -9.07 -16.18
CA LEU A 19 14.81 -9.29 -17.48
C LEU A 19 14.62 -8.10 -18.41
N GLY A 20 13.39 -7.58 -18.52
CA GLY A 20 13.07 -6.40 -19.32
C GLY A 20 13.87 -5.18 -18.87
N SER A 21 13.93 -4.94 -17.55
CA SER A 21 14.65 -3.83 -16.92
C SER A 21 16.16 -3.91 -17.13
N THR A 22 16.76 -5.09 -16.91
CA THR A 22 18.20 -5.30 -17.06
C THR A 22 18.66 -5.24 -18.51
N LYS A 23 17.92 -5.87 -19.44
CA LYS A 23 18.19 -5.79 -20.89
C LYS A 23 18.15 -4.34 -21.38
N THR A 24 17.13 -3.61 -20.95
CA THR A 24 16.94 -2.19 -21.23
C THR A 24 18.11 -1.36 -20.71
N PHE A 25 18.53 -1.58 -19.47
CA PHE A 25 19.67 -0.87 -18.88
C PHE A 25 20.99 -1.16 -19.61
N LEU A 26 21.28 -2.43 -19.89
CA LEU A 26 22.51 -2.81 -20.59
C LEU A 26 22.56 -2.24 -22.01
N SER A 27 21.41 -2.17 -22.70
CA SER A 27 21.30 -1.48 -23.99
C SER A 27 21.61 0.01 -23.90
N MET A 28 21.15 0.71 -22.87
CA MET A 28 21.49 2.12 -22.65
C MET A 28 22.99 2.31 -22.38
N VAL A 29 23.58 1.43 -21.58
CA VAL A 29 25.02 1.50 -21.26
C VAL A 29 25.86 1.25 -22.51
N SER A 30 25.50 0.25 -23.32
CA SER A 30 26.26 -0.07 -24.53
C SER A 30 26.20 1.04 -25.58
N THR A 31 25.10 1.77 -25.68
CA THR A 31 24.95 2.89 -26.64
C THR A 31 25.55 4.18 -26.11
N CYS A 32 25.28 4.55 -24.85
CA CYS A 32 25.68 5.86 -24.34
C CYS A 32 27.15 5.95 -23.94
N CYS A 33 27.79 4.86 -23.53
CA CYS A 33 29.21 4.88 -23.17
C CYS A 33 30.14 5.15 -24.37
N ILE A 34 29.69 4.88 -25.58
CA ILE A 34 30.45 5.13 -26.82
C ILE A 34 29.96 6.37 -27.58
N SER A 35 28.98 7.09 -27.03
CA SER A 35 28.43 8.30 -27.64
C SER A 35 29.43 9.45 -27.55
N PRO A 36 29.53 10.35 -28.56
CA PRO A 36 30.31 11.58 -28.44
C PRO A 36 29.73 12.57 -27.42
N ALA A 37 28.49 12.37 -26.97
CA ALA A 37 27.83 13.18 -25.93
C ALA A 37 27.17 12.29 -24.85
N PRO A 38 27.96 11.60 -24.00
CA PRO A 38 27.44 10.59 -23.06
C PRO A 38 26.37 11.13 -22.11
N THR A 39 26.56 12.33 -21.55
CA THR A 39 25.62 12.94 -20.60
C THR A 39 24.24 13.16 -21.21
N VAL A 40 24.19 13.70 -22.42
CA VAL A 40 22.93 13.95 -23.13
C VAL A 40 22.25 12.63 -23.51
N CYS A 41 23.04 11.65 -23.96
CA CYS A 41 22.53 10.30 -24.26
C CYS A 41 21.89 9.66 -23.03
N PHE A 42 22.61 9.61 -21.90
CA PHE A 42 22.08 9.00 -20.67
C PHE A 42 20.84 9.72 -20.15
N LEU A 43 20.79 11.05 -20.25
CA LEU A 43 19.59 11.80 -19.85
C LEU A 43 18.37 11.39 -20.69
N LYS A 44 18.52 11.34 -22.02
CA LYS A 44 17.47 10.93 -22.94
C LYS A 44 16.99 9.51 -22.64
N GLU A 45 17.92 8.56 -22.59
CA GLU A 45 17.61 7.13 -22.37
C GLU A 45 16.95 6.89 -21.01
N LYS A 46 17.41 7.56 -19.94
CA LYS A 46 16.76 7.46 -18.61
C LYS A 46 15.33 7.98 -18.61
N LEU A 47 15.05 9.05 -19.34
CA LEU A 47 13.69 9.60 -19.45
C LEU A 47 12.78 8.65 -20.24
N GLU A 48 13.26 8.09 -21.34
CA GLU A 48 12.51 7.11 -22.15
C GLU A 48 12.24 5.81 -21.37
N ARG A 49 13.20 5.39 -20.54
CA ARG A 49 13.13 4.15 -19.75
C ARG A 49 12.52 4.34 -18.36
N LYS A 50 12.00 5.53 -18.05
CA LYS A 50 11.38 5.84 -16.74
C LYS A 50 10.25 4.86 -16.40
N THR A 51 9.42 4.49 -17.36
CA THR A 51 8.28 3.58 -17.14
C THR A 51 8.72 2.19 -16.67
N ILE A 52 9.71 1.58 -17.32
CA ILE A 52 10.20 0.25 -16.92
C ILE A 52 10.95 0.31 -15.58
N SER A 53 11.69 1.40 -15.31
CA SER A 53 12.32 1.59 -14.00
C SER A 53 11.28 1.70 -12.87
N LEU A 54 10.20 2.44 -13.09
CA LEU A 54 9.09 2.53 -12.14
C LEU A 54 8.38 1.19 -11.98
N LEU A 55 8.14 0.47 -13.08
CA LEU A 55 7.55 -0.87 -13.03
C LEU A 55 8.41 -1.79 -12.15
N THR A 56 9.72 -1.90 -12.39
CA THR A 56 10.59 -2.74 -11.55
C THR A 56 10.54 -2.36 -10.07
N LEU A 57 10.63 -1.07 -9.76
CA LEU A 57 10.59 -0.58 -8.37
C LEU A 57 9.25 -0.91 -7.69
N ILE A 58 8.13 -0.62 -8.36
CA ILE A 58 6.79 -0.85 -7.84
C ILE A 58 6.56 -2.34 -7.67
N SER A 59 6.78 -3.15 -8.72
CA SER A 59 6.60 -4.60 -8.68
C SER A 59 7.38 -5.23 -7.53
N ASN A 60 8.66 -4.87 -7.39
CA ASN A 60 9.48 -5.37 -6.28
C ASN A 60 8.87 -5.01 -4.92
N ARG A 61 8.43 -3.76 -4.74
CA ARG A 61 7.87 -3.30 -3.47
C ARG A 61 6.56 -3.99 -3.13
N VAL A 62 5.62 -4.05 -4.07
CA VAL A 62 4.29 -4.64 -3.83
C VAL A 62 4.38 -6.16 -3.65
N CYS A 63 5.24 -6.83 -4.42
CA CYS A 63 5.45 -8.26 -4.26
C CYS A 63 6.23 -8.59 -2.99
N SER A 64 7.22 -7.79 -2.59
CA SER A 64 7.87 -7.94 -1.28
C SER A 64 6.86 -7.86 -0.14
N LEU A 65 5.91 -6.92 -0.23
CA LEU A 65 4.86 -6.79 0.77
C LEU A 65 3.92 -8.00 0.72
N PHE A 66 3.52 -8.44 -0.47
CA PHE A 66 2.64 -9.59 -0.68
C PHE A 66 3.23 -10.89 -0.15
N THR A 67 4.52 -11.14 -0.35
CA THR A 67 5.21 -12.32 0.19
C THR A 67 5.17 -12.37 1.72
N VAL A 68 5.20 -11.21 2.39
CA VAL A 68 5.20 -11.14 3.86
C VAL A 68 3.78 -11.12 4.43
N TYR A 69 2.85 -10.44 3.78
CA TYR A 69 1.50 -10.21 4.30
C TYR A 69 0.48 -11.23 3.80
N GLY A 70 0.70 -11.83 2.64
CA GLY A 70 -0.33 -12.58 1.93
C GLY A 70 -1.47 -11.69 1.45
N LYS A 71 -2.47 -12.29 0.81
CA LYS A 71 -3.54 -11.57 0.11
C LYS A 71 -4.36 -10.69 1.05
N ASP A 72 -4.94 -11.26 2.11
CA ASP A 72 -5.92 -10.55 2.95
C ASP A 72 -5.31 -9.34 3.67
N LYS A 73 -4.09 -9.49 4.20
CA LYS A 73 -3.41 -8.40 4.89
C LYS A 73 -2.85 -7.36 3.92
N VAL A 74 -2.49 -7.74 2.68
CA VAL A 74 -2.20 -6.74 1.63
C VAL A 74 -3.45 -5.97 1.23
N THR A 75 -4.61 -6.64 1.10
CA THR A 75 -5.89 -5.95 0.89
C THR A 75 -6.11 -4.91 1.98
N PHE A 76 -5.96 -5.29 3.24
CA PHE A 76 -6.09 -4.34 4.35
C PHE A 76 -5.04 -3.22 4.33
N SER A 77 -3.77 -3.53 4.09
CA SER A 77 -2.69 -2.53 4.03
C SER A 77 -2.94 -1.50 2.92
N TYR A 78 -3.38 -1.95 1.75
CA TYR A 78 -3.72 -1.07 0.65
C TYR A 78 -4.94 -0.21 0.97
N LEU A 79 -5.99 -0.80 1.54
CA LEU A 79 -7.18 -0.09 2.02
C LEU A 79 -6.80 0.99 3.04
N ALA A 80 -6.00 0.65 4.04
CA ALA A 80 -5.55 1.57 5.08
C ALA A 80 -4.75 2.73 4.48
N SER A 81 -3.85 2.46 3.55
CA SER A 81 -3.09 3.48 2.82
C SER A 81 -4.01 4.43 2.05
N LEU A 82 -5.00 3.91 1.32
CA LEU A 82 -6.00 4.74 0.63
C LEU A 82 -6.85 5.56 1.61
N ALA A 83 -7.29 4.95 2.71
CA ALA A 83 -8.09 5.59 3.75
C ALA A 83 -7.34 6.76 4.40
N GLN A 84 -6.02 6.61 4.62
CA GLN A 84 -5.18 7.68 5.15
C GLN A 84 -4.92 8.80 4.14
N LYS A 85 -4.79 8.46 2.85
CA LYS A 85 -4.63 9.43 1.77
C LYS A 85 -5.93 10.17 1.52
N MET A 86 -7.08 9.51 1.55
CA MET A 86 -8.39 10.08 1.19
C MET A 86 -9.41 9.78 2.28
N PRO A 87 -9.25 10.35 3.49
CA PRO A 87 -10.08 9.99 4.64
C PRO A 87 -11.53 10.48 4.52
N ALA A 88 -11.91 11.14 3.43
CA ALA A 88 -13.28 11.51 3.11
C ALA A 88 -14.02 10.45 2.26
N ALA A 89 -13.31 9.52 1.61
CA ALA A 89 -13.92 8.42 0.85
C ALA A 89 -14.52 7.37 1.80
N SER A 90 -15.55 6.67 1.35
CA SER A 90 -16.21 5.60 2.11
C SER A 90 -15.47 4.25 1.96
N PHE A 91 -15.86 3.28 2.78
CA PHE A 91 -15.34 1.92 2.68
C PHE A 91 -15.67 1.30 1.32
N GLU A 92 -16.90 1.49 0.85
CA GLU A 92 -17.42 0.96 -0.42
C GLU A 92 -16.71 1.54 -1.65
N GLU A 93 -16.17 2.76 -1.53
CA GLU A 93 -15.35 3.37 -2.60
C GLU A 93 -13.92 2.81 -2.62
N LEU A 94 -13.34 2.52 -1.46
CA LEU A 94 -11.91 2.17 -1.34
C LEU A 94 -11.63 0.68 -1.29
N PHE A 95 -12.51 -0.11 -0.69
CA PHE A 95 -12.34 -1.56 -0.52
C PHE A 95 -12.25 -2.31 -1.86
N PRO A 96 -13.12 -2.06 -2.86
CA PRO A 96 -12.99 -2.73 -4.16
C PRO A 96 -11.66 -2.45 -4.86
N LEU A 97 -11.08 -1.25 -4.66
CA LEU A 97 -9.76 -0.92 -5.20
C LEU A 97 -8.66 -1.70 -4.48
N ALA A 98 -8.78 -1.87 -3.16
CA ALA A 98 -7.83 -2.65 -2.38
C ALA A 98 -7.87 -4.14 -2.76
N GLU A 99 -9.06 -4.70 -2.93
CA GLU A 99 -9.22 -6.08 -3.42
C GLU A 99 -8.67 -6.26 -4.83
N ASP A 100 -8.97 -5.33 -5.74
CA ASP A 100 -8.47 -5.35 -7.11
C ASP A 100 -6.93 -5.30 -7.17
N ALA A 101 -6.30 -4.48 -6.32
CA ALA A 101 -4.85 -4.42 -6.19
C ALA A 101 -4.27 -5.73 -5.64
N ALA A 102 -4.84 -6.27 -4.56
CA ALA A 102 -4.37 -7.52 -3.96
C ALA A 102 -4.53 -8.72 -4.91
N GLU A 103 -5.64 -8.77 -5.66
CA GLU A 103 -5.87 -9.77 -6.71
C GLU A 103 -4.82 -9.65 -7.82
N ALA A 104 -4.55 -8.44 -8.32
CA ALA A 104 -3.50 -8.20 -9.30
C ALA A 104 -2.12 -8.70 -8.83
N PHE A 105 -1.78 -8.46 -7.55
CA PHE A 105 -0.52 -8.93 -6.99
C PHE A 105 -0.48 -10.45 -6.87
N SER A 106 -1.57 -11.08 -6.42
CA SER A 106 -1.66 -12.55 -6.35
C SER A 106 -1.52 -13.22 -7.71
N GLN A 107 -1.99 -12.58 -8.78
CA GLN A 107 -1.89 -13.10 -10.14
C GLN A 107 -0.51 -12.87 -10.75
N CYS A 108 0.17 -11.76 -10.43
CA CYS A 108 1.35 -11.34 -11.16
C CYS A 108 2.69 -11.47 -10.44
N CYS A 109 2.73 -11.59 -9.10
CA CYS A 109 4.01 -11.61 -8.38
C CYS A 109 4.87 -12.84 -8.71
N ASP A 110 4.23 -14.00 -8.91
CA ASP A 110 4.90 -15.24 -9.31
C ASP A 110 4.68 -15.59 -10.80
N SER A 111 4.06 -14.69 -11.58
CA SER A 111 3.78 -14.93 -13.00
C SER A 111 5.05 -14.82 -13.85
N VAL A 112 5.11 -15.66 -14.88
CA VAL A 112 6.13 -15.64 -15.94
C VAL A 112 5.67 -14.89 -17.19
N ASP A 113 4.45 -14.36 -17.20
CA ASP A 113 3.92 -13.57 -18.31
C ASP A 113 4.62 -12.20 -18.36
N GLU A 114 5.11 -11.82 -19.56
CA GLU A 114 5.97 -10.65 -19.73
C GLU A 114 5.31 -9.33 -19.32
N ASP A 115 4.00 -9.20 -19.51
CA ASP A 115 3.25 -7.95 -19.32
C ASP A 115 2.26 -7.98 -18.15
N CYS A 116 2.16 -9.07 -17.38
CA CYS A 116 1.14 -9.24 -16.32
C CYS A 116 1.07 -8.02 -15.40
N MET A 117 2.20 -7.68 -14.77
CA MET A 117 2.24 -6.61 -13.78
C MET A 117 1.99 -5.24 -14.40
N GLN A 118 2.51 -4.98 -15.60
CA GLN A 118 2.27 -3.72 -16.31
C GLN A 118 0.80 -3.56 -16.66
N LYS A 119 0.17 -4.62 -17.18
CA LYS A 119 -1.23 -4.65 -17.58
C LYS A 119 -2.14 -4.48 -16.37
N LYS A 120 -1.97 -5.30 -15.34
CA LYS A 120 -2.82 -5.26 -14.14
C LYS A 120 -2.69 -3.95 -13.36
N LEU A 121 -1.47 -3.41 -13.20
CA LEU A 121 -1.31 -2.10 -12.57
C LEU A 121 -1.94 -0.98 -13.41
N SER A 122 -1.87 -1.06 -14.75
CA SER A 122 -2.50 -0.07 -15.63
C SER A 122 -4.03 -0.12 -15.51
N GLU A 123 -4.62 -1.32 -15.58
CA GLU A 123 -6.05 -1.55 -15.38
C GLU A 123 -6.53 -1.04 -14.01
N HIS A 124 -5.81 -1.41 -12.95
CA HIS A 124 -6.08 -0.94 -11.59
C HIS A 124 -6.01 0.58 -11.49
N THR A 125 -5.00 1.20 -12.09
CA THR A 125 -4.84 2.66 -12.05
C THR A 125 -5.98 3.38 -12.77
N ALA A 126 -6.44 2.84 -13.90
CA ALA A 126 -7.59 3.40 -14.60
C ALA A 126 -8.85 3.35 -13.73
N LYS A 127 -9.10 2.23 -13.04
CA LYS A 127 -10.19 2.08 -12.07
C LYS A 127 -10.07 3.09 -10.92
N ALA A 128 -8.90 3.18 -10.29
CA ALA A 128 -8.65 4.12 -9.20
C ALA A 128 -8.86 5.57 -9.64
N CYS A 129 -8.36 5.95 -10.81
CA CYS A 129 -8.58 7.29 -11.37
C CYS A 129 -10.06 7.57 -11.63
N GLY A 130 -10.81 6.61 -12.19
CA GLY A 130 -12.25 6.75 -12.43
C GLY A 130 -13.05 6.92 -11.14
N ALA A 131 -12.70 6.15 -10.09
CA ALA A 131 -13.41 6.18 -8.82
C ALA A 131 -13.06 7.41 -7.96
N LEU A 132 -11.80 7.87 -7.97
CA LEU A 132 -11.28 8.78 -6.94
C LEU A 132 -10.98 10.20 -7.43
N SER A 133 -10.84 10.43 -8.74
CA SER A 133 -10.45 11.77 -9.25
C SER A 133 -11.46 12.86 -8.90
N ALA A 134 -12.76 12.55 -8.90
CA ALA A 134 -13.78 13.52 -8.52
C ALA A 134 -13.81 13.80 -7.01
N ARG A 135 -13.20 12.92 -6.20
CA ARG A 135 -13.25 12.94 -4.74
C ARG A 135 -12.07 13.70 -4.13
N ASP A 136 -10.87 13.54 -4.68
CA ASP A 136 -9.64 14.18 -4.17
C ASP A 136 -8.86 14.84 -5.32
N GLY A 137 -8.68 16.16 -5.23
CA GLY A 137 -7.95 16.94 -6.23
C GLY A 137 -6.50 16.47 -6.46
N ARG A 138 -5.84 15.94 -5.43
CA ARG A 138 -4.48 15.41 -5.55
C ARG A 138 -4.44 14.12 -6.35
N VAL A 139 -5.49 13.29 -6.25
CA VAL A 139 -5.64 12.10 -7.10
C VAL A 139 -5.95 12.51 -8.53
N ALA A 140 -6.86 13.46 -8.74
CA ALA A 140 -7.12 14.02 -10.07
C ALA A 140 -5.83 14.56 -10.72
N ASP A 141 -4.96 15.23 -9.96
CA ASP A 141 -3.68 15.71 -10.47
C ASP A 141 -2.72 14.56 -10.83
N CYS A 142 -2.65 13.51 -10.01
CA CYS A 142 -1.90 12.30 -10.36
C CYS A 142 -2.44 11.61 -11.62
N CYS A 143 -3.75 11.60 -11.83
CA CYS A 143 -4.39 10.95 -12.97
C CYS A 143 -4.20 11.70 -14.31
N LYS A 144 -3.68 12.93 -14.27
CA LYS A 144 -3.25 13.70 -15.47
C LYS A 144 -1.84 13.36 -15.94
N GLY A 145 -1.15 12.41 -15.30
CA GLY A 145 0.20 12.04 -15.67
C GLY A 145 0.29 11.39 -17.07
N LYS A 146 1.53 11.27 -17.58
CA LYS A 146 1.80 10.88 -18.97
C LYS A 146 1.37 9.46 -19.33
N ASN A 147 1.29 8.56 -18.35
CA ASN A 147 0.87 7.17 -18.54
C ASN A 147 0.42 6.57 -17.20
N LEU A 148 -0.32 5.46 -17.26
CA LEU A 148 -0.93 4.83 -16.09
C LEU A 148 0.10 4.38 -15.05
N MET A 149 1.30 3.92 -15.45
CA MET A 149 2.35 3.57 -14.49
C MET A 149 2.86 4.78 -13.68
N GLN A 150 3.00 5.94 -14.32
CA GLN A 150 3.36 7.18 -13.63
C GLN A 150 2.21 7.69 -12.75
N ASN A 151 0.96 7.51 -13.18
CA ASN A 151 -0.22 7.85 -12.39
C ASN A 151 -0.28 6.99 -11.12
N TYR A 152 -0.07 5.67 -11.25
CA TYR A 152 0.01 4.74 -10.12
C TYR A 152 1.07 5.16 -9.11
N PHE A 153 2.28 5.42 -9.61
CA PHE A 153 3.39 5.86 -8.76
C PHE A 153 3.04 7.16 -8.02
N CYS A 154 2.41 8.11 -8.69
CA CYS A 154 1.97 9.36 -8.08
C CYS A 154 0.95 9.13 -6.95
N ILE A 155 -0.09 8.34 -7.21
CA ILE A 155 -1.12 8.00 -6.21
C ILE A 155 -0.48 7.29 -4.99
N LEU A 156 0.39 6.31 -5.25
CA LEU A 156 1.14 5.61 -4.22
C LEU A 156 2.04 6.55 -3.39
N ALA A 157 2.62 7.57 -4.02
CA ALA A 157 3.50 8.54 -3.38
C ALA A 157 2.77 9.69 -2.66
N LEU A 158 1.44 9.83 -2.80
CA LEU A 158 0.69 10.88 -2.10
C LEU A 158 0.91 10.80 -0.58
N PRO A 159 1.17 11.93 0.11
CA PRO A 159 1.22 11.92 1.56
C PRO A 159 -0.19 11.66 2.12
N PRO A 160 -0.28 11.08 3.34
CA PRO A 160 -1.54 11.03 4.07
C PRO A 160 -2.17 12.43 4.19
N ALA A 161 -3.50 12.50 4.10
CA ALA A 161 -4.20 13.75 4.36
C ALA A 161 -4.21 14.07 5.86
N PRO A 162 -4.48 15.34 6.25
CA PRO A 162 -4.81 15.65 7.63
C PRO A 162 -5.95 14.78 8.15
N ALA A 163 -5.81 14.25 9.36
CA ALA A 163 -6.84 13.44 9.99
C ALA A 163 -8.15 14.25 10.13
N PRO A 164 -9.30 13.72 9.68
CA PRO A 164 -10.57 14.38 9.83
C PRO A 164 -11.03 14.31 11.29
N LYS A 165 -11.83 15.29 11.71
CA LYS A 165 -12.55 15.22 12.98
C LYS A 165 -13.88 14.50 12.75
N LEU A 166 -13.88 13.19 12.95
CA LEU A 166 -15.06 12.32 12.86
C LEU A 166 -15.46 11.83 14.24
N PRO A 167 -16.73 11.48 14.47
CA PRO A 167 -17.14 10.76 15.67
C PRO A 167 -16.35 9.45 15.84
N GLU A 168 -16.25 8.98 17.09
CA GLU A 168 -15.67 7.68 17.40
C GLU A 168 -16.33 6.58 16.56
N PRO A 169 -15.55 5.67 15.97
CA PRO A 169 -16.12 4.59 15.17
C PRO A 169 -16.93 3.66 16.06
N GLN A 170 -18.05 3.17 15.51
CA GLN A 170 -18.83 2.15 16.19
C GLN A 170 -18.00 0.86 16.27
N LYS A 171 -17.83 0.34 17.48
CA LYS A 171 -17.17 -0.95 17.68
C LYS A 171 -18.10 -2.07 17.20
N PRO A 172 -17.57 -3.08 16.49
CA PRO A 172 -18.36 -4.23 16.05
C PRO A 172 -18.84 -5.03 17.27
N THR A 173 -20.03 -5.62 17.18
CA THR A 173 -20.55 -6.55 18.19
C THR A 173 -19.88 -7.91 18.11
N ASN A 174 -20.07 -8.75 19.13
CA ASN A 174 -19.50 -10.10 19.15
C ASN A 174 -19.99 -10.96 17.97
N GLU A 175 -21.26 -10.81 17.60
CA GLU A 175 -21.85 -11.50 16.44
C GLU A 175 -21.22 -11.01 15.13
N GLN A 176 -20.97 -9.70 15.00
CA GLN A 176 -20.34 -9.12 13.81
C GLN A 176 -18.86 -9.52 13.67
N LEU A 177 -18.17 -9.78 14.78
CA LEU A 177 -16.77 -10.23 14.78
C LEU A 177 -16.61 -11.69 14.34
N CYS A 178 -17.57 -12.55 14.66
CA CYS A 178 -17.53 -13.99 14.33
C CYS A 178 -18.42 -14.41 13.16
N GLY A 179 -19.22 -13.49 12.60
CA GLY A 179 -20.06 -13.76 11.43
C GLY A 179 -19.24 -14.02 10.16
N GLU A 180 -19.88 -14.64 9.15
CA GLU A 180 -19.23 -15.01 7.88
C GLU A 180 -18.66 -13.80 7.12
N GLU A 181 -19.20 -12.60 7.36
CA GLU A 181 -18.68 -11.35 6.84
C GLU A 181 -17.70 -10.69 7.83
N GLY A 182 -16.50 -11.27 8.00
CA GLY A 182 -15.36 -10.62 8.66
C GLY A 182 -15.03 -9.19 8.15
N ALA A 183 -15.76 -8.73 7.12
CA ALA A 183 -15.93 -7.34 6.71
C ALA A 183 -16.10 -6.35 7.88
N HIS A 184 -16.87 -6.65 8.94
CA HIS A 184 -17.10 -5.67 10.02
C HIS A 184 -15.82 -5.31 10.82
N GLN A 185 -14.93 -6.28 11.02
CA GLN A 185 -13.61 -6.04 11.59
C GLN A 185 -12.77 -5.17 10.66
N VAL A 186 -12.75 -5.48 9.36
CA VAL A 186 -11.99 -4.72 8.37
C VAL A 186 -12.53 -3.29 8.25
N VAL A 187 -13.85 -3.10 8.32
CA VAL A 187 -14.53 -1.80 8.36
C VAL A 187 -14.10 -1.01 9.60
N TYR A 188 -14.06 -1.64 10.78
CA TYR A 188 -13.59 -0.97 11.99
C TYR A 188 -12.11 -0.53 11.87
N LEU A 189 -11.24 -1.39 11.35
CA LEU A 189 -9.83 -1.05 11.11
C LEU A 189 -9.66 0.04 10.03
N PHE A 190 -10.51 0.06 9.01
CA PHE A 190 -10.59 1.14 8.02
C PHE A 190 -10.97 2.48 8.68
N GLU A 191 -11.98 2.48 9.55
CA GLU A 191 -12.42 3.66 10.28
C GLU A 191 -11.32 4.17 11.23
N LEU A 192 -10.52 3.28 11.84
CA LEU A 192 -9.32 3.66 12.58
C LEU A 192 -8.26 4.28 11.66
N ALA A 193 -7.94 3.64 10.53
CA ALA A 193 -6.92 4.12 9.60
C ALA A 193 -7.20 5.54 9.11
N ARG A 194 -8.44 5.84 8.68
CA ARG A 194 -8.82 7.18 8.19
C ARG A 194 -8.80 8.27 9.27
N ARG A 195 -8.95 7.93 10.56
CA ARG A 195 -8.86 8.86 11.70
C ARG A 195 -7.43 9.06 12.19
N HIS A 196 -6.54 8.11 11.91
CA HIS A 196 -5.17 8.10 12.39
C HIS A 196 -4.17 8.13 11.23
N THR A 197 -4.23 9.18 10.42
CA THR A 197 -3.42 9.32 9.19
C THR A 197 -1.92 9.45 9.40
N SER A 198 -1.48 9.71 10.63
CA SER A 198 -0.07 9.71 11.04
C SER A 198 0.46 8.33 11.45
N VAL A 199 -0.42 7.35 11.69
CA VAL A 199 -0.02 6.01 12.15
C VAL A 199 0.53 5.23 10.96
N PRO A 200 1.78 4.72 11.01
CA PRO A 200 2.34 3.98 9.89
C PRO A 200 1.60 2.67 9.62
N ASP A 201 1.59 2.23 8.36
CA ASP A 201 1.00 0.96 7.93
C ASP A 201 1.48 -0.25 8.77
N ALA A 202 2.76 -0.30 9.13
CA ALA A 202 3.29 -1.38 9.97
C ALA A 202 2.62 -1.47 11.37
N PHE A 203 2.14 -0.35 11.92
CA PHE A 203 1.38 -0.33 13.17
C PHE A 203 -0.05 -0.81 12.94
N LEU A 204 -0.69 -0.37 11.85
CA LEU A 204 -2.03 -0.85 11.46
C LEU A 204 -2.02 -2.35 11.14
N GLY A 205 -0.98 -2.84 10.47
CA GLY A 205 -0.80 -4.27 10.18
C GLY A 205 -0.67 -5.11 11.44
N LYS A 206 -0.10 -4.58 12.54
CA LYS A 206 -0.09 -5.27 13.84
C LYS A 206 -1.48 -5.30 14.47
N LEU A 207 -2.27 -4.23 14.33
CA LEU A 207 -3.66 -4.22 14.80
C LEU A 207 -4.50 -5.23 14.02
N TYR A 208 -4.28 -5.35 12.71
CA TYR A 208 -4.88 -6.39 11.88
C TYR A 208 -4.54 -7.79 12.43
N ASP A 209 -3.25 -8.11 12.63
CA ASP A 209 -2.83 -9.42 13.15
C ASP A 209 -3.43 -9.74 14.53
N ALA A 210 -3.45 -8.74 15.43
CA ALA A 210 -4.05 -8.89 16.76
C ALA A 210 -5.55 -9.18 16.66
N SER A 211 -6.25 -8.51 15.74
CA SER A 211 -7.69 -8.70 15.52
C SER A 211 -7.99 -10.09 14.94
N GLU A 212 -7.20 -10.52 13.95
CA GLU A 212 -7.29 -11.88 13.39
C GLU A 212 -7.04 -12.95 14.45
N LYS A 213 -6.03 -12.74 15.31
CA LYS A 213 -5.73 -13.66 16.40
C LYS A 213 -6.89 -13.78 17.39
N VAL A 214 -7.49 -12.66 17.79
CA VAL A 214 -8.66 -12.66 18.69
C VAL A 214 -9.84 -13.39 18.05
N ARG A 215 -10.10 -13.14 16.77
CA ARG A 215 -11.16 -13.83 16.01
C ARG A 215 -10.91 -15.34 15.96
N GLY A 216 -9.69 -15.77 15.64
CA GLY A 216 -9.32 -17.18 15.59
C GLY A 216 -9.38 -17.88 16.95
N GLU A 217 -8.99 -17.20 18.04
CA GLU A 217 -9.04 -17.75 19.40
C GLU A 217 -10.47 -17.84 19.96
N CYS A 218 -11.29 -16.82 19.72
CA CYS A 218 -12.60 -16.70 20.39
C CYS A 218 -13.78 -17.23 19.58
N CYS A 219 -13.79 -17.08 18.25
CA CYS A 219 -14.97 -17.47 17.46
C CYS A 219 -15.19 -18.98 17.37
N SER A 220 -14.15 -19.78 17.66
CA SER A 220 -14.26 -21.25 17.77
C SER A 220 -14.37 -21.74 19.23
N ALA A 221 -14.43 -20.83 20.20
CA ALA A 221 -14.55 -21.21 21.61
C ALA A 221 -15.98 -21.70 21.94
N LYS A 222 -16.11 -22.49 23.01
CA LYS A 222 -17.43 -22.95 23.51
C LYS A 222 -18.35 -21.80 23.89
N ASP A 223 -17.76 -20.72 24.41
CA ASP A 223 -18.45 -19.46 24.72
C ASP A 223 -17.70 -18.33 24.02
N ALA A 224 -18.07 -18.08 22.76
CA ALA A 224 -17.44 -17.07 21.93
C ALA A 224 -17.67 -15.65 22.48
N SER A 225 -18.86 -15.37 23.03
CA SER A 225 -19.18 -14.05 23.58
C SER A 225 -18.29 -13.74 24.77
N ALA A 226 -18.23 -14.63 25.78
CA ALA A 226 -17.41 -14.37 26.97
C ALA A 226 -15.91 -14.22 26.64
N CYS A 227 -15.42 -14.97 25.65
CA CYS A 227 -14.04 -14.83 25.17
C CYS A 227 -13.80 -13.46 24.51
N LEU A 228 -14.70 -13.04 23.61
CA LEU A 228 -14.59 -11.76 22.92
C LEU A 228 -14.72 -10.58 23.88
N ASP A 229 -15.68 -10.60 24.79
CA ASP A 229 -15.89 -9.55 25.79
C ASP A 229 -14.61 -9.30 26.59
N ASN A 230 -13.98 -10.38 27.09
CA ASN A 230 -12.72 -10.31 27.82
C ASN A 230 -11.58 -9.70 26.97
N LYS A 231 -11.41 -10.18 25.73
CA LYS A 231 -10.36 -9.68 24.82
C LYS A 231 -10.60 -8.23 24.39
N LEU A 232 -11.86 -7.83 24.16
CA LEU A 232 -12.25 -6.48 23.78
C LEU A 232 -12.06 -5.50 24.94
N GLU A 233 -12.35 -5.90 26.18
CA GLU A 233 -12.03 -5.10 27.37
C GLU A 233 -10.52 -4.87 27.51
N GLN A 234 -9.73 -5.93 27.35
CA GLN A 234 -8.26 -5.82 27.39
C GLN A 234 -7.73 -4.88 26.29
N MET A 235 -8.15 -5.09 25.04
CA MET A 235 -7.73 -4.26 23.91
C MET A 235 -8.27 -2.83 24.00
N GLY A 236 -9.45 -2.64 24.59
CA GLY A 236 -10.07 -1.32 24.77
C GLY A 236 -9.23 -0.36 25.60
N GLY A 237 -8.46 -0.88 26.57
CA GLY A 237 -7.50 -0.09 27.35
C GLY A 237 -6.14 0.12 26.66
N GLU A 238 -5.71 -0.85 25.84
CA GLU A 238 -4.39 -0.82 25.19
C GLU A 238 -4.38 -0.03 23.87
N LEU A 239 -5.45 -0.12 23.07
CA LEU A 239 -5.53 0.49 21.75
C LEU A 239 -5.35 2.02 21.78
N PRO A 240 -6.01 2.79 22.67
CA PRO A 240 -5.79 4.24 22.74
C PRO A 240 -4.33 4.59 23.05
N ARG A 241 -3.70 3.87 23.97
CA ARG A 241 -2.28 4.07 24.33
C ARG A 241 -1.35 3.73 23.17
N PHE A 242 -1.67 2.67 22.42
CA PHE A 242 -0.93 2.28 21.22
C PHE A 242 -1.00 3.37 20.14
N LEU A 243 -2.21 3.87 19.85
CA LEU A 243 -2.44 4.93 18.86
C LEU A 243 -1.79 6.24 19.29
N GLU A 244 -1.90 6.61 20.56
CA GLU A 244 -1.24 7.79 21.12
C GLU A 244 0.27 7.70 20.97
N LYS A 245 0.87 6.57 21.36
CA LYS A 245 2.32 6.34 21.23
C LYS A 245 2.78 6.37 19.77
N ALA A 246 2.02 5.77 18.86
CA ALA A 246 2.31 5.83 17.43
C ALA A 246 2.26 7.28 16.91
N ASN A 247 1.26 8.06 17.34
CA ASN A 247 1.16 9.47 16.99
C ASN A 247 2.28 10.32 17.64
N GLN A 248 2.73 10.01 18.85
CA GLN A 248 3.89 10.69 19.46
C GLN A 248 5.17 10.43 18.65
N LEU A 249 5.39 9.19 18.20
CA LEU A 249 6.58 8.82 17.44
C LEU A 249 6.56 9.36 16.00
N CYS A 250 5.40 9.33 15.34
CA CYS A 250 5.30 9.54 13.89
C CYS A 250 4.46 10.77 13.49
N GLY A 251 3.72 11.39 14.41
CA GLY A 251 2.74 12.45 14.14
C GLY A 251 3.28 13.73 13.54
N GLN A 252 4.58 13.98 13.70
CA GLN A 252 5.27 15.14 13.11
C GLN A 252 6.14 14.78 11.91
N TYR A 253 6.40 13.49 11.68
CA TYR A 253 7.32 13.04 10.62
C TYR A 253 6.86 13.48 9.22
N ASN A 254 5.55 13.45 8.97
CA ASN A 254 4.98 13.89 7.70
C ASN A 254 4.66 15.39 7.64
N LYS A 255 4.99 16.16 8.70
CA LYS A 255 4.68 17.60 8.80
C LYS A 255 5.90 18.50 8.70
N LEU A 256 7.09 17.94 8.90
CA LEU A 256 8.36 18.65 8.94
C LEU A 256 9.31 18.04 7.90
N ASP A 257 10.28 18.81 7.43
CA ASP A 257 11.42 18.19 6.78
C ASP A 257 12.25 17.38 7.79
N PHE A 258 13.13 16.53 7.28
CA PHE A 258 13.87 15.59 8.13
C PHE A 258 14.80 16.30 9.15
N LEU A 259 15.38 17.44 8.78
CA LEU A 259 16.29 18.16 9.66
C LEU A 259 15.52 18.84 10.79
N ASP A 260 14.36 19.42 10.48
CA ASP A 260 13.50 20.05 11.48
C ASP A 260 12.79 19.04 12.37
N PHE A 261 12.45 17.86 11.84
CA PHE A 261 11.97 16.73 12.64
C PHE A 261 13.02 16.31 13.68
N LYS A 262 14.29 16.17 13.29
CA LYS A 262 15.37 15.74 14.19
C LYS A 262 15.72 16.73 15.31
N LYS A 263 15.34 18.00 15.18
CA LYS A 263 15.58 19.02 16.20
C LYS A 263 14.57 18.97 17.34
N ARG A 264 13.44 18.27 17.15
CA ARG A 264 12.37 18.11 18.14
C ARG A 264 12.53 16.81 18.90
#